data_AF-A0A6I1MRS0-F1
#
_entry.id   AF-A0A6I1MRS0-F1
#
_cell.length_a   1.000
_cell.length_b   1.000
_cell.length_c   1.000
_cell.angle_alpha   90.00
_cell.angle_beta   90.00
_cell.angle_gamma   90.00
#
_symmetry.space_group_name_H-M   'P 1'
#
loop_
_entity.id
_entity.type
_entity.pdbx_description
1 polymer ?
#
loop_
_entity_poly.entity_id
_entity_poly.type
_entity_poly.pdbx_seq_one_letter_code
_entity_poly.pdbx_strand_id
1 'polypeptide(L)'
;MNFEKNKKLNFCKILKALSGSIVVIFACLNIIKNIKIPGVIMISLGVLFLSSGIEEFFRFKENKNKMCIIFTAVYTYLFILGLYTGGKEILAYYQYYI
;
A
#
# COMPACT_ATOMS: atom_id res chain seq x y z
N MET A 1 -13.71 -22.51 -8.51
CA MET A 1 -12.95 -21.35 -9.03
C MET A 1 -13.47 -19.99 -8.51
N ASN A 2 -14.78 -19.75 -8.38
CA ASN A 2 -15.34 -18.50 -7.82
C ASN A 2 -15.06 -18.27 -6.32
N PHE A 3 -15.01 -19.32 -5.50
CA PHE A 3 -14.85 -19.19 -4.04
C PHE A 3 -13.47 -18.68 -3.64
N GLU A 4 -12.39 -19.23 -4.21
CA GLU A 4 -11.02 -18.74 -3.96
C GLU A 4 -10.80 -17.31 -4.44
N LYS A 5 -11.46 -16.91 -5.54
CA LYS A 5 -11.35 -15.57 -6.10
C LYS A 5 -12.02 -14.53 -5.20
N ASN A 6 -13.24 -14.82 -4.72
CA ASN A 6 -13.93 -13.97 -3.74
C ASN A 6 -13.15 -13.84 -2.44
N LYS A 7 -12.49 -14.92 -1.99
CA LYS A 7 -11.61 -14.88 -0.82
C LYS A 7 -10.40 -13.94 -1.03
N LYS A 8 -9.75 -14.00 -2.20
CA LYS A 8 -8.61 -13.13 -2.55
C LYS A 8 -8.99 -11.65 -2.70
N LEU A 9 -10.13 -11.36 -3.33
CA LEU A 9 -10.67 -10.00 -3.44
C LEU A 9 -11.07 -9.42 -2.07
N ASN A 10 -11.72 -10.21 -1.21
CA ASN A 10 -12.04 -9.78 0.15
C ASN A 10 -10.80 -9.52 0.99
N PHE A 11 -9.76 -10.35 0.85
CA PHE A 11 -8.47 -10.09 1.50
C PHE A 11 -7.86 -8.76 1.04
N CYS A 12 -7.87 -8.44 -0.25
CA CYS A 12 -7.37 -7.17 -0.76
C CYS A 12 -8.15 -5.97 -0.19
N LYS A 13 -9.48 -6.08 -0.08
CA LYS A 13 -10.32 -5.05 0.54
C LYS A 13 -9.97 -4.83 2.02
N ILE A 14 -9.78 -5.91 2.78
CA ILE A 14 -9.37 -5.84 4.18
C ILE A 14 -7.99 -5.19 4.30
N LEU A 15 -7.03 -5.63 3.49
CA LEU A 15 -5.67 -5.07 3.48
C LEU A 15 -5.68 -3.57 3.13
N LYS A 16 -6.51 -3.17 2.17
CA LYS A 16 -6.71 -1.77 1.78
C LYS A 16 -7.32 -0.93 2.90
N ALA A 17 -8.33 -1.47 3.60
CA ALA A 17 -8.95 -0.79 4.73
C ALA A 17 -7.99 -0.65 5.93
N LEU A 18 -7.20 -1.69 6.22
CA LEU A 18 -6.20 -1.67 7.29
C LEU A 18 -5.07 -0.68 6.98
N SER A 19 -4.45 -0.78 5.80
CA SER A 19 -3.38 0.14 5.38
C SER A 19 -3.86 1.60 5.31
N GLY A 20 -5.07 1.84 4.80
CA GLY A 20 -5.68 3.17 4.80
C GLY A 20 -5.91 3.72 6.21
N SER A 21 -6.40 2.89 7.13
CA SER A 21 -6.58 3.27 8.54
C SER A 21 -5.25 3.64 9.21
N ILE A 22 -4.19 2.87 8.96
CA ILE A 22 -2.86 3.16 9.48
C ILE A 22 -2.36 4.51 8.95
N VAL A 23 -2.48 4.79 7.65
CA VAL A 23 -2.10 6.09 7.07
C VAL A 23 -2.84 7.24 7.77
N VAL A 24 -4.16 7.12 7.94
CA VAL A 24 -4.97 8.17 8.58
C VAL A 24 -4.57 8.36 10.04
N ILE A 25 -4.43 7.29 10.82
CA ILE A 25 -4.06 7.35 12.24
C ILE A 25 -2.69 8.03 12.40
N PHE A 26 -1.68 7.60 11.64
CA PHE A 26 -0.34 8.16 11.75
C PHE A 26 -0.22 9.58 11.19
N ALA A 27 -0.99 9.92 10.15
CA ALA A 27 -1.10 11.30 9.69
C ALA A 27 -1.72 12.21 10.76
N CYS A 28 -2.80 11.77 11.41
CA CYS A 28 -3.41 12.50 12.53
C CYS A 28 -2.47 12.64 13.72
N LEU A 29 -1.73 11.59 14.10
CA LEU A 29 -0.74 11.67 15.17
C LEU A 29 0.39 12.65 14.86
N ASN A 30 0.84 12.69 13.60
CA ASN A 30 1.83 13.64 13.13
C ASN A 30 1.30 15.09 13.18
N ILE A 31 0.05 15.34 12.81
CA ILE A 31 -0.54 16.70 12.83
C ILE A 31 -0.83 17.16 14.27
N ILE A 32 -1.48 16.31 15.08
CA ILE A 32 -2.01 16.71 16.40
C ILE A 32 -0.92 16.69 17.47
N LYS A 33 -0.08 15.63 17.49
CA LYS A 33 0.89 15.40 18.56
C LYS A 33 2.34 15.56 18.09
N ASN A 34 2.58 15.90 16.81
CA ASN A 34 3.91 15.93 16.19
C ASN A 34 4.71 14.63 16.40
N ILE A 35 4.01 13.50 16.57
CA ILE A 35 4.62 12.19 16.71
C ILE A 35 4.90 11.67 15.30
N LYS A 36 6.20 11.57 14.95
CA LYS A 36 6.65 11.01 13.69
C LYS A 36 7.23 9.62 13.91
N ILE A 37 6.59 8.61 13.34
CA ILE A 37 7.21 7.29 13.20
C ILE A 37 7.77 7.19 11.77
N PRO A 38 9.11 7.12 11.62
CA PRO A 38 9.75 7.15 10.32
C PRO A 38 9.29 5.97 9.45
N GLY A 39 9.00 6.26 8.19
CA GLY A 39 8.67 5.27 7.16
C GLY A 39 7.30 4.59 7.26
N VAL A 40 6.58 4.68 8.40
CA VAL A 40 5.29 3.99 8.59
C VAL A 40 4.24 4.45 7.59
N ILE A 41 4.12 5.77 7.37
CA ILE A 41 3.14 6.34 6.43
C ILE A 41 3.45 5.90 5.00
N MET A 42 4.72 5.99 4.58
CA MET A 42 5.14 5.65 3.21
C MET A 42 5.00 4.16 2.91
N ILE A 43 5.38 3.29 3.85
CA ILE A 43 5.19 1.84 3.73
C ILE A 43 3.70 1.49 3.65
N SER A 44 2.88 2.11 4.51
CA SER A 44 1.44 1.86 4.54
C SER A 44 0.75 2.32 3.25
N LEU A 45 1.14 3.47 2.70
CA LEU A 45 0.71 3.93 1.37
C LEU A 45 1.12 2.94 0.29
N GLY A 46 2.36 2.43 0.34
CA GLY A 46 2.82 1.39 -0.57
C GLY A 46 1.90 0.17 -0.56
N VAL A 47 1.62 -0.38 0.62
CA VAL A 47 0.73 -1.55 0.78
C VAL A 47 -0.68 -1.28 0.25
N LEU A 48 -1.18 -0.05 0.44
CA LEU A 48 -2.46 0.37 -0.11
C LEU A 48 -2.45 0.36 -1.65
N PHE A 49 -1.38 0.81 -2.29
CA PHE A 49 -1.23 0.71 -3.74
C PHE A 49 -1.14 -0.75 -4.19
N LEU A 50 -0.36 -1.60 -3.53
CA LEU A 50 -0.28 -3.03 -3.87
C LEU A 50 -1.65 -3.71 -3.85
N SER A 51 -2.45 -3.45 -2.82
CA SER A 51 -3.81 -4.00 -2.71
C SER A 51 -4.71 -3.57 -3.88
N SER A 52 -4.56 -2.32 -4.34
CA SER A 52 -5.29 -1.77 -5.49
C SER A 52 -4.79 -2.34 -6.82
N GLY A 53 -3.48 -2.56 -6.95
CA GLY A 53 -2.88 -3.21 -8.12
C GLY A 53 -3.34 -4.65 -8.31
N ILE A 54 -3.46 -5.40 -7.21
CA ILE A 54 -3.98 -6.77 -7.21
C ILE A 54 -5.47 -6.79 -7.61
N GLU A 55 -6.27 -5.83 -7.12
CA GLU A 55 -7.68 -5.70 -7.51
C GLU A 55 -7.83 -5.46 -9.02
N GLU A 56 -7.05 -4.53 -9.58
CA GLU A 56 -7.04 -4.27 -11.02
C GLU A 56 -6.54 -5.47 -11.84
N PHE A 57 -5.58 -6.25 -11.31
CA PHE A 57 -5.11 -7.46 -11.98
C PHE A 57 -6.22 -8.53 -12.07
N PHE A 58 -7.02 -8.69 -11.01
CA PHE A 58 -8.16 -9.59 -11.04
C PHE A 58 -9.26 -9.12 -11.99
N ARG A 59 -9.50 -7.80 -12.07
CA ARG A 59 -10.42 -7.20 -13.06
C ARG A 59 -9.94 -7.41 -14.48
N PHE A 60 -8.63 -7.31 -14.74
CA PHE A 60 -8.04 -7.64 -16.04
C PHE A 60 -8.34 -9.09 -16.42
N LYS A 61 -8.17 -10.05 -15.50
CA LYS A 61 -8.47 -11.46 -15.79
C LYS A 61 -9.94 -11.72 -16.16
N GLU A 62 -10.87 -10.86 -15.73
CA GLU A 62 -12.30 -10.95 -16.09
C GLU A 62 -12.58 -10.28 -17.43
N ASN A 63 -12.20 -9.02 -17.55
CA ASN A 63 -12.67 -8.15 -18.63
C ASN A 63 -11.68 -8.03 -19.79
N LYS A 64 -10.47 -8.59 -19.66
CA LYS A 64 -9.33 -8.48 -20.60
C LYS A 64 -8.99 -7.03 -21.00
N ASN A 65 -9.37 -6.05 -20.17
CA ASN A 65 -9.13 -4.64 -20.44
C ASN A 65 -7.65 -4.30 -20.21
N LYS A 66 -6.93 -3.92 -21.28
CA LYS A 66 -5.50 -3.58 -21.22
C LYS A 66 -5.18 -2.45 -20.24
N MET A 67 -6.12 -1.52 -19.99
CA MET A 67 -5.93 -0.46 -18.99
C MET A 67 -5.75 -1.00 -17.58
N CYS A 68 -6.41 -2.11 -17.22
CA CYS A 68 -6.27 -2.73 -15.90
C CYS A 68 -4.84 -3.26 -15.67
N ILE A 69 -4.17 -3.80 -16.70
CA ILE A 69 -2.75 -4.20 -16.60
C ILE A 69 -1.86 -2.99 -16.34
N ILE A 70 -2.12 -1.88 -17.05
CA ILE A 70 -1.34 -0.65 -16.89
C ILE A 70 -1.50 -0.15 -15.44
N PHE A 71 -2.72 -0.11 -14.91
CA PHE A 71 -2.95 0.27 -13.53
C PHE A 71 -2.30 -0.69 -12.53
N THR A 72 -2.35 -2.00 -12.75
CA THR A 72 -1.60 -2.96 -11.93
C THR A 72 -0.12 -2.63 -11.88
N ALA A 73 0.52 -2.42 -13.03
CA ALA A 73 1.94 -2.10 -13.11
C ALA A 73 2.28 -0.77 -12.40
N VAL A 74 1.46 0.27 -12.61
CA VAL A 74 1.62 1.58 -11.94
C VAL A 74 1.49 1.44 -10.43
N TYR A 75 0.47 0.73 -9.95
CA TYR A 75 0.27 0.52 -8.51
C TYR A 75 1.37 -0.32 -7.87
N THR A 76 1.88 -1.34 -8.58
CA THR A 76 3.05 -2.11 -8.11
C THR A 76 4.31 -1.26 -8.07
N TYR A 77 4.53 -0.38 -9.04
CA TYR A 77 5.64 0.58 -9.00
C TYR A 77 5.52 1.53 -7.80
N LEU A 78 4.33 2.08 -7.54
CA LEU A 78 4.09 2.94 -6.38
C LEU A 78 4.28 2.20 -5.05
N PHE A 79 3.97 0.91 -4.99
CA PHE A 79 4.29 0.06 -3.84
C PHE A 79 5.80 -0.02 -3.59
N ILE A 80 6.59 -0.32 -4.63
CA ILE A 80 8.06 -0.39 -4.53
C ILE A 80 8.62 0.97 -4.09
N LEU A 81 8.11 2.05 -4.66
CA LEU A 81 8.52 3.40 -4.29
C LEU A 81 8.22 3.71 -2.82
N GLY A 82 7.02 3.36 -2.33
CA GLY A 82 6.64 3.54 -0.92
C GLY A 82 7.48 2.73 0.06
N LEU A 83 7.83 1.49 -0.30
CA LEU A 83 8.77 0.68 0.47
C LEU A 83 10.18 1.29 0.49
N TYR A 84 10.65 1.77 -0.66
CA TYR A 84 11.98 2.36 -0.79
C TYR A 84 12.11 3.66 0.01
N THR A 85 11.14 4.58 -0.12
CA THR A 85 11.14 5.84 0.62
C THR A 85 10.98 5.60 2.11
N GLY A 86 10.05 4.73 2.51
CA GLY A 86 9.87 4.40 3.91
C GLY A 86 11.07 3.68 4.53
N GLY A 87 11.70 2.77 3.79
CA GLY A 87 12.94 2.11 4.21
C GLY A 87 14.10 3.10 4.38
N LYS A 88 14.22 4.10 3.50
CA LYS A 88 15.20 5.18 3.64
C LYS A 88 14.99 6.02 4.90
N GLU A 89 13.74 6.37 5.22
CA GLU A 89 13.43 7.10 6.45
C GLU A 89 13.79 6.30 7.70
N ILE A 90 13.49 5.00 7.70
CA ILE A 90 13.88 4.09 8.80
C ILE A 90 15.40 4.02 8.92
N LEU A 91 16.11 3.84 7.81
CA LEU A 91 17.58 3.77 7.82
C LEU A 91 18.21 5.08 8.31
N ALA A 92 17.73 6.23 7.83
CA ALA A 92 18.21 7.54 8.27
C ALA A 92 17.96 7.78 9.76
N TYR A 93 16.82 7.32 10.28
CA TYR A 93 16.55 7.35 11.72
C TYR A 93 17.58 6.51 12.48
N TYR A 94 17.81 5.26 12.09
CA TYR A 94 18.79 4.41 12.79
C TYR A 94 20.23 4.95 12.70
N GLN A 95 20.64 5.53 11.57
CA GLN A 95 21.97 6.14 11.41
C GLN A 95 22.18 7.41 12.24
N TYR A 96 21.12 8.09 12.67
CA TYR A 96 21.23 9.28 13.51
C TYR A 96 21.32 8.96 15.01
N TYR A 97 20.81 7.80 15.42
CA TYR A 97 20.71 7.40 16.84
C TYR A 97 21.68 6.28 17.27
N ILE A 98 22.46 5.70 16.34
CA ILE A 98 23.54 4.73 16.59
C ILE A 98 24.86 5.36 16.14
#